data_AF-D8G742-F1
#
_entry.id   AF-D8G742-F1
#
_cell.length_a   1.000
_cell.length_b   1.000
_cell.length_c   1.000
_cell.angle_alpha   90.00
_cell.angle_beta   90.00
_cell.angle_gamma   90.00
#
_symmetry.space_group_name_H-M   'P 1'
#
loop_
_entity.id
_entity.type
_entity.pdbx_description
1 polymer ?
#
loop_
_entity_poly.entity_id
_entity_poly.type
_entity_poly.pdbx_seq_one_letter_code
_entity_poly.pdbx_strand_id
1 'polypeptide(L)'
;MIGSLAIGVAAGASLLALGGFALELQYRLRPGNKLNLMPGDWHLSVAEPDRYLLVGEMEFQNLTDRFEIMLPEVEARVKLLSDGSLDGVTHKTKVIPCHKETPARADDYWFGYIVKARKTTKVKVSVEIHGEDLNQLQSAWVQVNYVTYGPQGRIPKVRHVVVPLQFPTSETTPKARNVGVGDVFPIRTHILSPIDDPVEVVKRYALPYAQKGDVVTIGETPVAIMQGRFRHPSEVKPGWVAKRVCLFFLPTSSLATACGMQALVDIVGPLRVLAAFTIGAIAKIFGKPGVFYQLAGEQARLIDDVTGTLPPYDQFIVLGPENPQEVVDRIQRETGMASAIVDANDLKAVKILAATVGLSPAFLEQALKSNPAGNADERTPLVLIRPTREEGARG
;
A
#
# COMPACT_ATOMS: atom_id res chain seq x y z
N MET A 1 11.54 -21.25 -61.35
CA MET A 1 11.22 -19.82 -61.16
C MET A 1 9.93 -19.58 -60.37
N ILE A 2 8.85 -20.33 -60.59
CA ILE A 2 7.55 -20.09 -59.91
C ILE A 2 7.60 -20.38 -58.39
N GLY A 3 8.27 -21.45 -57.94
CA GLY A 3 8.39 -21.79 -56.52
C GLY A 3 9.18 -20.77 -55.68
N SER A 4 10.23 -20.18 -56.27
CA SER A 4 11.07 -19.16 -55.63
C SER A 4 10.32 -17.84 -55.39
N LEU A 5 9.44 -17.47 -56.34
CA LEU A 5 8.60 -16.28 -56.26
C LEU A 5 7.49 -16.44 -55.20
N ALA A 6 6.87 -17.63 -55.15
CA ALA A 6 5.84 -17.95 -54.15
C ALA A 6 6.40 -17.92 -52.71
N ILE A 7 7.60 -18.46 -52.50
CA ILE A 7 8.30 -18.40 -51.20
C ILE A 7 8.64 -16.95 -50.83
N GLY A 8 9.12 -16.14 -51.79
CA GLY A 8 9.39 -14.72 -51.56
C GLY A 8 8.15 -13.91 -51.17
N VAL A 9 7.02 -14.16 -51.83
CA VAL A 9 5.74 -13.50 -51.52
C VAL A 9 5.21 -13.95 -50.14
N ALA A 10 5.28 -15.23 -49.82
CA ALA A 10 4.85 -15.75 -48.52
C ALA A 10 5.71 -15.22 -47.36
N ALA A 11 7.04 -15.16 -47.55
CA ALA A 11 7.96 -14.57 -46.57
C ALA A 11 7.69 -13.07 -46.38
N GLY A 12 7.47 -12.31 -47.46
CA GLY A 12 7.10 -10.90 -47.41
C GLY A 12 5.78 -10.65 -46.68
N ALA A 13 4.74 -11.44 -46.96
CA ALA A 13 3.46 -11.37 -46.26
C ALA A 13 3.59 -11.68 -44.76
N SER A 14 4.42 -12.66 -44.41
CA SER A 14 4.66 -13.06 -43.01
C SER A 14 5.39 -11.96 -42.22
N LEU A 15 6.39 -11.32 -42.83
CA LEU A 15 7.08 -10.17 -42.24
C LEU A 15 6.15 -8.96 -42.06
N LEU A 16 5.27 -8.68 -43.02
CA LEU A 16 4.26 -7.62 -42.88
C LEU A 16 3.25 -7.94 -41.78
N ALA A 17 2.80 -9.19 -41.67
CA ALA A 17 1.90 -9.61 -40.59
C ALA A 17 2.57 -9.52 -39.21
N LEU A 18 3.83 -9.95 -39.09
CA LEU A 18 4.62 -9.81 -37.86
C LEU A 18 4.90 -8.35 -37.52
N GLY A 19 5.20 -7.52 -38.52
CA GLY A 19 5.38 -6.08 -38.36
C GLY A 19 4.09 -5.37 -37.92
N GLY A 20 2.96 -5.70 -38.54
CA GLY A 20 1.65 -5.20 -38.15
C GLY A 20 1.26 -5.65 -36.73
N PHE A 21 1.51 -6.91 -36.39
CA PHE A 21 1.30 -7.43 -35.04
C PHE A 21 2.19 -6.74 -34.01
N ALA A 22 3.47 -6.54 -34.32
CA ALA A 22 4.41 -5.83 -33.46
C ALA A 22 4.01 -4.36 -33.25
N LEU A 23 3.55 -3.68 -34.30
CA LEU A 23 3.03 -2.30 -34.22
C LEU A 23 1.77 -2.22 -33.36
N GLU A 24 0.82 -3.13 -33.56
CA GLU A 24 -0.41 -3.21 -32.78
C GLU A 24 -0.10 -3.54 -31.30
N LEU A 25 0.80 -4.48 -31.05
CA LEU A 25 1.25 -4.83 -29.70
C LEU A 25 1.95 -3.63 -29.04
N GLN A 26 2.82 -2.95 -29.77
CA GLN A 26 3.45 -1.72 -29.30
C GLN A 26 2.41 -0.64 -28.98
N TYR A 27 1.38 -0.47 -29.81
CA TYR A 27 0.31 0.50 -29.58
C TYR A 27 -0.51 0.16 -28.34
N ARG A 28 -0.90 -1.11 -28.16
CA ARG A 28 -1.65 -1.59 -26.99
C ARG A 28 -0.86 -1.48 -25.69
N LEU A 29 0.46 -1.67 -25.76
CA LEU A 29 1.34 -1.61 -24.59
C LEU A 29 1.82 -0.19 -24.27
N ARG A 30 1.56 0.81 -25.14
CA ARG A 30 1.98 2.20 -24.89
C ARG A 30 1.17 2.80 -23.73
N PRO A 31 1.84 3.30 -22.68
CA PRO A 31 1.14 3.96 -21.59
C PRO A 31 0.65 5.35 -22.01
N GLY A 32 -0.65 5.47 -22.29
CA GLY A 32 -1.28 6.73 -22.73
C GLY A 32 -1.92 7.55 -21.61
N ASN A 33 -2.40 6.91 -20.53
CA ASN A 33 -3.18 7.59 -19.47
C ASN A 33 -2.50 7.48 -18.09
N LYS A 34 -1.18 7.71 -18.02
CA LYS A 34 -0.42 7.73 -16.76
C LYS A 34 -0.59 9.07 -16.02
N LEU A 35 -1.80 9.30 -15.51
CA LEU A 35 -2.06 10.33 -14.51
C LEU A 35 -2.13 9.69 -13.13
N ASN A 36 -1.41 10.26 -12.17
CA ASN A 36 -1.43 9.86 -10.77
C ASN A 36 -1.99 11.00 -9.91
N LEU A 37 -2.79 10.68 -8.90
CA LEU A 37 -3.18 11.63 -7.85
C LEU A 37 -2.35 11.32 -6.60
N MET A 38 -1.55 12.26 -6.13
CA MET A 38 -0.75 12.10 -4.90
C MET A 38 -1.65 12.16 -3.66
N PRO A 39 -1.32 11.47 -2.54
CA PRO A 39 -2.11 11.49 -1.31
C PRO A 39 -2.36 12.90 -0.76
N GLY A 40 -1.39 13.80 -0.96
CA GLY A 40 -1.49 15.19 -0.55
C GLY A 40 -1.35 15.40 0.95
N ASP A 41 -1.48 16.65 1.37
CA ASP A 41 -1.42 17.05 2.77
C ASP A 41 -2.84 17.14 3.34
N TRP A 42 -3.03 16.64 4.55
CA TRP A 42 -4.33 16.62 5.23
C TRP A 42 -4.21 17.24 6.62
N HIS A 43 -5.17 18.07 6.98
CA HIS A 43 -5.23 18.67 8.30
C HIS A 43 -6.67 18.93 8.72
N LEU A 44 -6.88 18.90 10.03
CA LEU A 44 -8.14 19.24 10.66
C LEU A 44 -8.18 20.76 10.89
N SER A 45 -8.85 21.50 10.00
CA SER A 45 -8.98 22.96 10.08
C SER A 45 -9.87 23.42 11.24
N VAL A 46 -10.88 22.61 11.60
CA VAL A 46 -11.76 22.83 12.76
C VAL A 46 -11.88 21.51 13.51
N ALA A 47 -11.70 21.56 14.83
CA ALA A 47 -11.71 20.40 15.72
C ALA A 47 -12.53 20.73 16.98
N GLU A 48 -13.85 20.92 16.80
CA GLU A 48 -14.81 21.17 17.87
C GLU A 48 -15.50 19.84 18.25
N PRO A 49 -16.01 19.68 19.49
CA PRO A 49 -16.61 18.42 19.96
C PRO A 49 -17.74 17.88 19.06
N ASP A 50 -18.49 18.80 18.43
CA ASP A 50 -19.66 18.53 17.60
C ASP A 50 -19.41 18.75 16.11
N ARG A 51 -18.24 19.30 15.73
CA ARG A 51 -17.93 19.69 14.36
C ARG A 51 -16.46 19.57 14.01
N TYR A 52 -16.18 18.77 12.98
CA TYR A 52 -14.86 18.64 12.36
C TYR A 52 -14.87 19.19 10.92
N LEU A 53 -13.84 19.94 10.56
CA LEU A 53 -13.57 20.32 9.17
C LEU A 53 -12.23 19.77 8.74
N LEU A 54 -12.25 18.68 7.99
CA LEU A 54 -11.06 18.07 7.43
C LEU A 54 -10.79 18.63 6.02
N VAL A 55 -9.55 19.05 5.76
CA VAL A 55 -9.14 19.62 4.47
C VAL A 55 -7.92 18.87 3.95
N GLY A 56 -8.05 18.34 2.74
CA GLY A 56 -6.98 17.69 1.97
C GLY A 56 -6.60 18.50 0.74
N GLU A 57 -5.31 18.72 0.54
CA GLU A 57 -4.76 19.35 -0.66
C GLU A 57 -3.91 18.34 -1.44
N MET A 58 -4.40 17.94 -2.61
CA MET A 58 -3.80 16.86 -3.41
C MET A 58 -3.38 17.38 -4.79
N GLU A 59 -2.48 16.65 -5.43
CA GLU A 59 -1.95 17.02 -6.74
C GLU A 59 -2.09 15.87 -7.76
N PHE A 60 -2.73 16.17 -8.88
CA PHE A 60 -2.69 15.34 -10.08
C PHE A 60 -1.39 15.61 -10.84
N GLN A 61 -0.68 14.54 -11.21
CA GLN A 61 0.55 14.59 -11.97
C GLN A 61 0.42 13.77 -13.25
N ASN A 62 0.63 14.42 -14.39
CA ASN A 62 0.72 13.72 -15.67
C ASN A 62 2.14 13.20 -15.88
N LEU A 63 2.31 11.88 -15.77
CA LEU A 63 3.58 11.19 -15.91
C LEU A 63 3.91 10.80 -17.36
N THR A 64 3.05 11.14 -18.32
CA THR A 64 3.33 10.90 -19.74
C THR A 64 4.25 12.00 -20.30
N ASP A 65 5.06 11.62 -21.28
CA ASP A 65 6.01 12.52 -21.94
C ASP A 65 5.37 13.41 -23.01
N ARG A 66 4.30 12.93 -23.64
CA ARG A 66 3.76 13.53 -24.86
C ARG A 66 2.26 13.75 -24.85
N PHE A 67 1.53 13.02 -24.00
CA PHE A 67 0.07 13.02 -24.06
C PHE A 67 -0.51 13.96 -23.02
N GLU A 68 -1.46 14.76 -23.45
CA GLU A 68 -2.32 15.47 -22.51
C GLU A 68 -3.36 14.48 -22.00
N ILE A 69 -3.71 14.60 -20.72
CA ILE A 69 -4.73 13.76 -20.10
C ILE A 69 -5.85 14.68 -19.62
N MET A 70 -7.06 14.39 -20.05
CA MET A 70 -8.25 15.08 -19.60
C MET A 70 -8.76 14.46 -18.29
N LEU A 71 -9.15 15.33 -17.37
CA LEU A 71 -9.81 15.04 -16.10
C LEU A 71 -11.26 15.55 -16.17
N PRO A 72 -12.17 14.82 -16.84
CA PRO A 72 -13.56 15.26 -17.00
C PRO A 72 -14.37 15.18 -15.70
N GLU A 73 -14.04 14.25 -14.81
CA GLU A 73 -14.83 13.92 -13.62
C GLU A 73 -13.89 13.71 -12.43
N VAL A 74 -14.16 14.39 -11.32
CA VAL A 74 -13.55 14.14 -10.01
C VAL A 74 -14.62 14.29 -8.92
N GLU A 75 -14.75 13.27 -8.09
CA GLU A 75 -15.69 13.22 -6.97
C GLU A 75 -15.00 12.64 -5.74
N ALA A 76 -15.43 13.02 -4.54
CA ALA A 76 -14.92 12.46 -3.30
C ALA A 76 -16.06 11.82 -2.49
N ARG A 77 -15.87 10.56 -2.10
CA ARG A 77 -16.74 9.84 -1.17
C ARG A 77 -15.99 9.61 0.13
N VAL A 78 -16.70 9.62 1.24
CA VAL A 78 -16.08 9.47 2.56
C VAL A 78 -16.80 8.38 3.32
N LYS A 79 -16.03 7.49 3.94
CA LYS A 79 -16.52 6.57 4.96
C LYS A 79 -15.81 6.88 6.28
N LEU A 80 -16.59 7.17 7.31
CA LEU A 80 -16.06 7.40 8.66
C LEU A 80 -15.83 6.05 9.34
N LEU A 81 -14.74 5.95 10.10
CA LEU A 81 -14.40 4.79 10.92
C LEU A 81 -14.36 5.25 12.39
N SER A 82 -15.02 4.50 13.26
CA SER A 82 -15.27 4.84 14.66
C SER A 82 -15.18 3.58 15.53
N ASP A 83 -14.80 3.73 16.80
CA ASP A 83 -14.94 2.65 17.80
C ASP A 83 -16.39 2.44 18.23
N GLY A 84 -17.26 3.44 18.04
CA GLY A 84 -18.68 3.38 18.40
C GLY A 84 -19.62 3.71 17.25
N SER A 85 -20.91 3.82 17.58
CA SER A 85 -21.95 4.08 16.59
C SER A 85 -21.72 5.41 15.87
N LEU A 86 -22.08 5.45 14.59
CA LEU A 86 -22.12 6.66 13.77
C LEU A 86 -23.54 7.23 13.65
N ASP A 87 -24.49 6.70 14.42
CA ASP A 87 -25.86 7.24 14.45
C ASP A 87 -25.82 8.70 14.89
N GLY A 88 -26.49 9.57 14.13
CA GLY A 88 -26.46 11.02 14.34
C GLY A 88 -25.22 11.73 13.78
N VAL A 89 -24.20 11.01 13.31
CA VAL A 89 -23.03 11.60 12.65
C VAL A 89 -23.32 11.77 11.16
N THR A 90 -23.20 12.99 10.66
CA THR A 90 -23.39 13.33 9.25
C THR A 90 -22.12 13.98 8.69
N HIS A 91 -21.93 13.88 7.38
CA HIS A 91 -20.83 14.59 6.73
C HIS A 91 -21.24 15.14 5.37
N LYS A 92 -20.59 16.23 4.97
CA LYS A 92 -20.71 16.86 3.66
C LYS A 92 -19.33 17.02 3.04
N THR A 93 -19.21 16.58 1.80
CA THR A 93 -17.94 16.63 1.06
C THR A 93 -18.03 17.67 -0.05
N LYS A 94 -16.94 18.41 -0.28
CA LYS A 94 -16.76 19.28 -1.44
C LYS A 94 -15.44 18.96 -2.14
N VAL A 95 -15.45 19.07 -3.47
CA VAL A 95 -14.27 18.92 -4.32
C VAL A 95 -14.06 20.23 -5.06
N ILE A 96 -12.95 20.89 -4.78
CA ILE A 96 -12.68 22.25 -5.24
C ILE A 96 -11.49 22.19 -6.21
N PRO A 97 -11.70 22.47 -7.52
CA PRO A 97 -10.61 22.51 -8.47
C PRO A 97 -9.66 23.68 -8.16
N CYS A 98 -8.36 23.40 -8.10
CA CYS A 98 -7.31 24.40 -7.87
C CYS A 98 -6.42 24.51 -9.12
N HIS A 99 -7.06 24.78 -10.27
CA HIS A 99 -6.39 24.95 -11.55
C HIS A 99 -5.67 26.30 -11.62
N LYS A 100 -4.54 26.36 -12.35
CA LYS A 100 -3.71 27.57 -12.42
C LYS A 100 -4.39 28.74 -13.14
N GLU A 101 -5.19 28.43 -14.16
CA GLU A 101 -5.71 29.42 -15.12
C GLU A 101 -7.18 29.78 -14.86
N THR A 102 -7.92 28.94 -14.12
CA THR A 102 -9.36 29.09 -13.95
C THR A 102 -9.73 28.94 -12.48
N PRO A 103 -10.37 29.94 -11.85
CA PRO A 103 -10.81 29.84 -10.47
C PRO A 103 -11.93 28.80 -10.32
N ALA A 104 -12.05 28.26 -9.11
CA ALA A 104 -13.16 27.37 -8.76
C ALA A 104 -14.50 28.09 -8.88
N ARG A 105 -15.53 27.34 -9.28
CA ARG A 105 -16.90 27.84 -9.33
C ARG A 105 -17.51 27.84 -7.93
N ALA A 106 -18.45 28.75 -7.67
CA ALA A 106 -19.12 28.88 -6.38
C ALA A 106 -20.08 27.72 -6.05
N ASP A 107 -20.44 26.90 -7.05
CA ASP A 107 -21.32 25.74 -6.92
C ASP A 107 -20.54 24.44 -6.64
N ASP A 108 -19.24 24.53 -6.33
CA ASP A 108 -18.35 23.38 -6.09
C ASP A 108 -18.27 22.40 -7.29
N TYR A 109 -18.63 22.84 -8.50
CA TYR A 109 -18.61 21.99 -9.70
C TYR A 109 -17.19 21.74 -10.22
N TRP A 110 -16.84 20.46 -10.40
CA TRP A 110 -15.65 20.06 -11.13
C TRP A 110 -15.85 20.22 -12.64
N PHE A 111 -15.21 21.22 -13.23
CA PHE A 111 -15.18 21.37 -14.68
C PHE A 111 -14.01 20.59 -15.29
N GLY A 112 -14.23 20.04 -16.49
CA GLY A 112 -13.22 19.26 -17.19
C GLY A 112 -11.92 20.05 -17.41
N TYR A 113 -10.79 19.43 -17.05
CA TYR A 113 -9.49 20.08 -17.12
C TYR A 113 -8.48 19.24 -17.90
N ILE A 114 -7.58 19.89 -18.65
CA ILE A 114 -6.54 19.23 -19.43
C ILE A 114 -5.21 19.35 -18.68
N VAL A 115 -4.67 18.23 -18.22
CA VAL A 115 -3.35 18.18 -17.62
C VAL A 115 -2.32 17.90 -18.71
N LYS A 116 -1.58 18.94 -19.10
CA LYS A 116 -0.51 18.83 -20.09
C LYS A 116 0.57 17.81 -19.68
N ALA A 117 1.26 17.24 -20.65
CA ALA A 117 2.36 16.29 -20.41
C ALA A 117 3.38 16.85 -19.40
N ARG A 118 3.79 16.02 -18.44
CA ARG A 118 4.72 16.41 -17.35
C ARG A 118 4.28 17.60 -16.50
N LYS A 119 3.02 18.02 -16.56
CA LYS A 119 2.46 19.10 -15.72
C LYS A 119 1.57 18.53 -14.63
N THR A 120 1.23 19.41 -13.70
CA THR A 120 0.39 19.11 -12.54
C THR A 120 -0.80 20.04 -12.44
N THR A 121 -1.81 19.60 -11.70
CA THR A 121 -2.91 20.45 -11.23
C THR A 121 -3.35 20.01 -9.84
N LYS A 122 -3.85 20.94 -9.04
CA LYS A 122 -4.27 20.65 -7.67
C LYS A 122 -5.78 20.45 -7.55
N VAL A 123 -6.17 19.71 -6.52
CA VAL A 123 -7.56 19.58 -6.06
C VAL A 123 -7.57 19.70 -4.55
N LYS A 124 -8.58 20.41 -4.03
CA LYS A 124 -8.84 20.50 -2.60
C LYS A 124 -10.11 19.71 -2.29
N VAL A 125 -10.04 18.84 -1.29
CA VAL A 125 -11.20 18.10 -0.78
C VAL A 125 -11.48 18.57 0.63
N SER A 126 -12.68 19.05 0.90
CA SER A 126 -13.11 19.38 2.26
C SER A 126 -14.21 18.43 2.70
N VAL A 127 -14.08 17.89 3.91
CA VAL A 127 -15.06 17.02 4.54
C VAL A 127 -15.48 17.69 5.85
N GLU A 128 -16.70 18.20 5.87
CA GLU A 128 -17.30 18.75 7.08
C GLU A 128 -18.13 17.67 7.75
N ILE A 129 -17.87 17.38 9.02
CA ILE A 129 -18.50 16.31 9.80
C ILE A 129 -19.19 16.95 11.00
N HIS A 130 -20.44 16.55 11.26
CA HIS A 130 -21.24 17.01 12.40
C HIS A 130 -21.78 15.81 13.19
N GLY A 131 -21.87 15.95 14.50
CA GLY A 131 -22.46 14.95 15.42
C GLY A 131 -22.50 15.48 16.85
N GLU A 132 -23.13 14.77 17.78
CA GLU A 132 -23.19 15.21 19.19
C GLU A 132 -21.86 15.02 19.94
N ASP A 133 -21.12 13.95 19.62
CA ASP A 133 -19.79 13.66 20.16
C ASP A 133 -18.92 12.98 19.08
N LEU A 134 -17.90 13.69 18.60
CA LEU A 134 -16.99 13.19 17.57
C LEU A 134 -15.72 12.54 18.13
N ASN A 135 -15.58 12.38 19.45
CA ASN A 135 -14.36 11.85 20.08
C ASN A 135 -14.10 10.37 19.78
N GLN A 136 -15.13 9.62 19.36
CA GLN A 136 -15.00 8.21 18.98
C GLN A 136 -14.61 8.02 17.51
N LEU A 137 -14.63 9.10 16.70
CA LEU A 137 -14.19 9.06 15.32
C LEU A 137 -12.68 8.90 15.24
N GLN A 138 -12.26 7.86 14.52
CA GLN A 138 -10.86 7.47 14.48
C GLN A 138 -10.20 7.95 13.21
N SER A 139 -10.89 7.78 12.08
CA SER A 139 -10.38 8.18 10.78
C SER A 139 -11.50 8.42 9.76
N ALA A 140 -11.18 9.20 8.74
CA ALA A 140 -11.99 9.34 7.54
C ALA A 140 -11.29 8.62 6.38
N TRP A 141 -11.92 7.60 5.82
CA TRP A 141 -11.50 6.98 4.57
C TRP A 141 -12.07 7.78 3.41
N VAL A 142 -11.23 8.62 2.81
CA VAL A 142 -11.57 9.47 1.67
C VAL A 142 -11.21 8.75 0.36
N GLN A 143 -12.21 8.56 -0.49
CA GLN A 143 -12.11 7.93 -1.80
C GLN A 143 -12.31 8.99 -2.87
N VAL A 144 -11.22 9.50 -3.45
CA VAL A 144 -11.29 10.43 -4.57
C VAL A 144 -11.40 9.63 -5.87
N ASN A 145 -12.61 9.57 -6.40
CA ASN A 145 -12.93 8.92 -7.67
C ASN A 145 -12.65 9.91 -8.80
N TYR A 146 -11.89 9.50 -9.81
CA TYR A 146 -11.61 10.35 -10.95
C TYR A 146 -11.48 9.55 -12.23
N VAL A 147 -11.75 10.21 -13.34
CA VAL A 147 -11.64 9.62 -14.67
C VAL A 147 -10.43 10.19 -15.37
N THR A 148 -9.57 9.31 -15.88
CA THR A 148 -8.50 9.69 -16.81
C THR A 148 -8.97 9.41 -18.22
N TYR A 149 -8.99 10.46 -19.06
CA TYR A 149 -9.42 10.37 -20.44
C TYR A 149 -8.27 10.79 -21.37
N GLY A 150 -7.92 9.94 -22.32
CA GLY A 150 -6.73 10.09 -23.16
C GLY A 150 -6.61 8.96 -24.19
N PRO A 151 -5.42 8.71 -24.75
CA PRO A 151 -5.21 7.71 -25.80
C PRO A 151 -5.64 6.27 -25.46
N GLN A 152 -5.68 5.92 -24.17
CA GLN A 152 -6.17 4.61 -23.71
C GLN A 152 -7.69 4.59 -23.43
N GLY A 153 -8.41 5.63 -23.86
CA GLY A 153 -9.84 5.80 -23.63
C GLY A 153 -10.16 6.32 -22.23
N ARG A 154 -11.33 5.93 -21.72
CA ARG A 154 -11.87 6.33 -20.41
C ARG A 154 -11.48 5.31 -19.34
N ILE A 155 -10.64 5.71 -18.38
CA ILE A 155 -10.20 4.83 -17.29
C ILE A 155 -10.59 5.47 -15.95
N PRO A 156 -11.62 4.93 -15.27
CA PRO A 156 -11.92 5.26 -13.89
C PRO A 156 -10.78 4.83 -12.96
N LYS A 157 -10.49 5.66 -11.96
CA LYS A 157 -9.48 5.43 -10.93
C LYS A 157 -10.01 5.93 -9.60
N VAL A 158 -9.45 5.39 -8.53
CA VAL A 158 -9.73 5.85 -7.17
C VAL A 158 -8.41 6.15 -6.49
N ARG A 159 -8.35 7.25 -5.74
CA ARG A 159 -7.30 7.44 -4.75
C ARG A 159 -7.92 7.25 -3.37
N HIS A 160 -7.44 6.25 -2.67
CA HIS A 160 -7.80 5.98 -1.29
C HIS A 160 -6.81 6.72 -0.37
N VAL A 161 -7.34 7.53 0.54
CA VAL A 161 -6.58 8.17 1.61
C VAL A 161 -7.31 7.90 2.92
N VAL A 162 -6.60 7.36 3.91
CA VAL A 162 -7.14 7.18 5.27
C VAL A 162 -6.55 8.29 6.12
N VAL A 163 -7.40 9.19 6.60
CA VAL A 163 -6.97 10.36 7.35
C VAL A 163 -7.31 10.16 8.83
N PRO A 164 -6.32 10.08 9.73
CA PRO A 164 -6.58 9.96 11.15
C PRO A 164 -7.25 11.22 11.69
N LEU A 165 -8.31 11.04 12.46
CA LEU A 165 -9.03 12.09 13.19
C LEU A 165 -8.67 12.08 14.68
N GLN A 166 -8.20 10.93 15.18
CA GLN A 166 -7.79 10.74 16.55
C GLN A 166 -6.40 10.11 16.62
N PHE A 167 -5.63 10.53 17.61
CA PHE A 167 -4.29 10.00 17.88
C PHE A 167 -4.26 9.50 19.33
N PRO A 168 -3.67 8.33 19.62
CA PRO A 168 -3.46 7.90 21.00
C PRO A 168 -2.71 8.96 21.80
N THR A 169 -3.26 9.34 22.96
CA THR A 169 -2.62 10.28 23.89
C THR A 169 -1.49 9.61 24.66
N SER A 170 -0.50 10.40 25.08
CA SER A 170 0.69 9.95 25.83
C SER A 170 0.39 9.39 27.23
N GLU A 171 -0.86 9.44 27.68
CA GLU A 171 -1.28 8.99 29.01
C GLU A 171 -1.43 7.47 29.11
N THR A 172 -1.62 6.78 27.98
CA THR A 172 -1.62 5.31 27.94
C THR A 172 -0.21 4.75 27.84
N THR A 173 0.45 4.56 28.98
CA THR A 173 1.74 3.86 29.04
C THR A 173 1.60 2.43 28.48
N PRO A 174 2.45 2.04 27.51
CA PRO A 174 2.46 0.67 26.99
C PRO A 174 2.66 -0.36 28.10
N LYS A 175 1.84 -1.42 28.10
CA LYS A 175 1.95 -2.50 29.07
C LYS A 175 3.08 -3.46 28.67
N ALA A 176 4.07 -3.60 29.54
CA ALA A 176 5.16 -4.56 29.37
C ALA A 176 4.64 -6.00 29.38
N ARG A 177 5.19 -6.84 28.52
CA ARG A 177 5.03 -8.30 28.56
C ARG A 177 6.42 -8.92 28.60
N ASN A 178 6.70 -9.76 29.59
CA ASN A 178 7.98 -10.47 29.66
C ASN A 178 7.96 -11.66 28.70
N VAL A 179 8.99 -11.79 27.87
CA VAL A 179 9.13 -12.85 26.85
C VAL A 179 10.40 -13.69 27.04
N GLY A 180 10.97 -13.69 28.24
CA GLY A 180 12.18 -14.43 28.59
C GLY A 180 13.48 -13.73 28.19
N VAL A 181 13.61 -13.32 26.93
CA VAL A 181 14.78 -12.57 26.40
C VAL A 181 14.77 -11.09 26.79
N GLY A 182 13.60 -10.57 27.15
CA GLY A 182 13.40 -9.16 27.46
C GLY A 182 11.94 -8.85 27.79
N ASP A 183 11.66 -7.56 27.95
CA ASP A 183 10.30 -7.04 28.02
C ASP A 183 9.92 -6.44 26.67
N VAL A 184 8.72 -6.75 26.19
CA VAL A 184 8.15 -6.16 24.97
C VAL A 184 6.98 -5.26 25.30
N PHE A 185 6.90 -4.14 24.60
CA PHE A 185 5.89 -3.10 24.78
C PHE A 185 5.20 -2.85 23.44
N PRO A 186 4.00 -3.41 23.22
CA PRO A 186 3.18 -3.08 22.06
C PRO A 186 2.72 -1.63 22.15
N ILE A 187 2.99 -0.84 21.11
CA ILE A 187 2.75 0.60 21.09
C ILE A 187 1.58 0.91 20.16
N ARG A 188 0.49 1.45 20.71
CA ARG A 188 -0.72 1.77 19.94
C ARG A 188 -0.49 3.02 19.10
N THR A 189 -0.92 2.99 17.83
CA THR A 189 -0.88 4.13 16.92
C THR A 189 -2.30 4.50 16.47
N HIS A 190 -2.42 5.61 15.75
CA HIS A 190 -3.57 5.80 14.88
C HIS A 190 -3.51 4.79 13.70
N ILE A 191 -4.57 4.73 12.88
CA ILE A 191 -4.55 3.91 11.66
C ILE A 191 -3.56 4.56 10.68
N LEU A 192 -2.40 3.92 10.51
CA LEU A 192 -1.32 4.41 9.66
C LEU A 192 -1.75 4.40 8.19
N SER A 193 -1.32 5.39 7.42
CA SER A 193 -1.71 5.56 6.02
C SER A 193 -0.58 6.15 5.15
N PRO A 194 -0.78 6.29 3.83
CA PRO A 194 0.21 6.89 2.93
C PRO A 194 0.61 8.35 3.22
N ILE A 195 -0.04 9.01 4.18
CA ILE A 195 0.33 10.36 4.61
C ILE A 195 1.34 10.34 5.78
N ASP A 196 1.60 9.16 6.35
CA ASP A 196 2.55 8.97 7.45
C ASP A 196 3.93 8.56 6.93
N ASP A 197 4.98 8.95 7.66
CA ASP A 197 6.34 8.49 7.43
C ASP A 197 6.77 7.54 8.56
N PRO A 198 7.40 6.37 8.26
CA PRO A 198 7.82 5.41 9.28
C PRO A 198 8.72 6.00 10.36
N VAL A 199 9.60 6.95 10.03
CA VAL A 199 10.50 7.59 11.00
C VAL A 199 9.72 8.49 11.94
N GLU A 200 8.81 9.32 11.40
CA GLU A 200 7.97 10.21 12.22
C GLU A 200 7.01 9.41 13.11
N VAL A 201 6.51 8.27 12.65
CA VAL A 201 5.71 7.33 13.45
C VAL A 201 6.51 6.77 14.63
N VAL A 202 7.76 6.35 14.40
CA VAL A 202 8.65 5.90 15.50
C VAL A 202 8.95 7.04 16.48
N LYS A 203 9.28 8.24 15.99
CA LYS A 203 9.54 9.43 16.83
C LYS A 203 8.33 9.78 17.69
N ARG A 204 7.12 9.72 17.12
CA ARG A 204 5.87 10.08 17.81
C ARG A 204 5.45 9.06 18.86
N TYR A 205 5.55 7.77 18.54
CA TYR A 205 4.91 6.72 19.33
C TYR A 205 5.86 5.87 20.16
N ALA A 206 7.05 5.52 19.63
CA ALA A 206 7.97 4.63 20.32
C ALA A 206 9.02 5.41 21.14
N LEU A 207 9.59 6.47 20.57
CA LEU A 207 10.68 7.23 21.18
C LEU A 207 10.36 7.79 22.59
N PRO A 208 9.13 8.25 22.91
CA PRO A 208 8.80 8.71 24.26
C PRO A 208 8.96 7.65 25.36
N TYR A 209 8.93 6.36 25.00
CA TYR A 209 9.04 5.24 25.94
C TYR A 209 10.38 4.49 25.82
N ALA A 210 11.19 4.85 24.84
CA ALA A 210 12.45 4.19 24.52
C ALA A 210 13.54 4.47 25.56
N GLN A 211 14.33 3.45 25.86
CA GLN A 211 15.55 3.54 26.65
C GLN A 211 16.76 3.17 25.81
N LYS A 212 17.96 3.55 26.27
CA LYS A 212 19.20 3.21 25.60
C LYS A 212 19.35 1.68 25.53
N GLY A 213 19.54 1.16 24.31
CA GLY A 213 19.66 -0.28 24.06
C GLY A 213 18.34 -0.96 23.69
N ASP A 214 17.21 -0.25 23.75
CA ASP A 214 15.95 -0.77 23.24
C ASP A 214 15.99 -0.88 21.70
N VAL A 215 15.22 -1.82 21.17
CA VAL A 215 15.02 -2.05 19.73
C VAL A 215 13.56 -1.77 19.37
N VAL A 216 13.30 -1.01 18.32
CA VAL A 216 11.94 -0.81 17.81
C VAL A 216 11.67 -1.68 16.60
N THR A 217 10.63 -2.50 16.65
CA THR A 217 10.19 -3.29 15.50
C THR A 217 8.88 -2.75 14.96
N ILE A 218 8.76 -2.70 13.63
CA ILE A 218 7.52 -2.33 12.94
C ILE A 218 7.04 -3.49 12.07
N GLY A 219 5.73 -3.71 12.06
CA GLY A 219 5.11 -4.68 11.17
C GLY A 219 5.35 -4.37 9.70
N GLU A 220 5.55 -5.41 8.92
CA GLU A 220 5.72 -5.39 7.46
C GLU A 220 4.59 -4.66 6.74
N THR A 221 3.35 -5.02 7.05
CA THR A 221 2.13 -4.49 6.42
C THR A 221 1.92 -2.99 6.68
N PRO A 222 2.06 -2.48 7.93
CA PRO A 222 2.08 -1.04 8.19
C PRO A 222 3.10 -0.24 7.38
N VAL A 223 4.32 -0.76 7.19
CA VAL A 223 5.33 -0.09 6.35
C VAL A 223 4.87 -0.03 4.90
N ALA A 224 4.35 -1.14 4.37
CA ALA A 224 3.80 -1.17 3.02
C ALA A 224 2.63 -0.18 2.85
N ILE A 225 1.76 -0.07 3.85
CA ILE A 225 0.64 0.89 3.85
C ILE A 225 1.14 2.33 3.79
N MET A 226 2.11 2.71 4.62
CA MET A 226 2.72 4.05 4.58
C MET A 226 3.43 4.34 3.26
N GLN A 227 3.94 3.31 2.59
CA GLN A 227 4.49 3.43 1.23
C GLN A 227 3.42 3.46 0.13
N GLY A 228 2.13 3.36 0.47
CA GLY A 228 1.03 3.32 -0.50
C GLY A 228 0.98 2.02 -1.32
N ARG A 229 1.55 0.93 -0.80
CA ARG A 229 1.67 -0.36 -1.49
C ARG A 229 0.47 -1.27 -1.21
N PHE A 230 -0.72 -0.76 -1.50
CA PHE A 230 -1.97 -1.50 -1.42
C PHE A 230 -2.88 -1.16 -2.59
N ARG A 231 -3.79 -2.07 -2.93
CA ARG A 231 -4.69 -1.93 -4.09
C ARG A 231 -6.06 -2.49 -3.77
N HIS A 232 -7.10 -1.70 -4.03
CA HIS A 232 -8.45 -2.21 -3.87
C HIS A 232 -8.74 -3.20 -5.01
N PRO A 233 -9.41 -4.34 -4.77
CA PRO A 233 -9.70 -5.33 -5.81
C PRO A 233 -10.42 -4.74 -7.03
N SER A 234 -11.23 -3.68 -6.87
CA SER A 234 -11.90 -2.99 -8.00
C SER A 234 -10.94 -2.28 -8.96
N GLU A 235 -9.71 -2.02 -8.53
CA GLU A 235 -8.67 -1.35 -9.33
C GLU A 235 -7.73 -2.34 -10.02
N VAL A 236 -7.85 -3.63 -9.68
CA VAL A 236 -7.07 -4.71 -10.27
C VAL A 236 -7.83 -5.26 -11.47
N LYS A 237 -7.14 -5.46 -12.59
CA LYS A 237 -7.71 -6.06 -13.80
C LYS A 237 -7.04 -7.41 -14.08
N PRO A 238 -7.55 -8.52 -13.52
CA PRO A 238 -6.93 -9.82 -13.71
C PRO A 238 -6.89 -10.24 -15.18
N GLY A 239 -5.68 -10.47 -15.67
CA GLY A 239 -5.38 -11.01 -16.98
C GLY A 239 -5.46 -12.53 -17.02
N TRP A 240 -5.16 -13.09 -18.20
CA TRP A 240 -5.26 -14.53 -18.42
C TRP A 240 -4.35 -15.35 -17.49
N VAL A 241 -3.09 -14.93 -17.33
CA VAL A 241 -2.12 -15.65 -16.46
C VAL A 241 -2.64 -15.70 -15.03
N ALA A 242 -3.08 -14.57 -14.48
CA ALA A 242 -3.56 -14.51 -13.11
C ALA A 242 -4.76 -15.42 -12.86
N LYS A 243 -5.76 -15.36 -13.75
CA LYS A 243 -6.98 -16.18 -13.68
C LYS A 243 -6.74 -17.69 -13.79
N ARG A 244 -5.63 -18.11 -14.43
CA ARG A 244 -5.32 -19.53 -14.62
C ARG A 244 -4.41 -20.05 -13.53
N VAL A 245 -3.35 -19.32 -13.20
CA VAL A 245 -2.34 -19.77 -12.24
C VAL A 245 -2.87 -19.79 -10.82
N CYS A 246 -3.78 -18.86 -10.44
CA CYS A 246 -4.35 -18.81 -9.09
C CYS A 246 -5.10 -20.10 -8.70
N LEU A 247 -5.73 -20.78 -9.66
CA LEU A 247 -6.53 -21.99 -9.43
C LEU A 247 -5.71 -23.19 -8.93
N PHE A 248 -4.38 -23.11 -9.00
CA PHE A 248 -3.48 -24.18 -8.58
C PHE A 248 -2.87 -23.96 -7.18
N PHE A 249 -3.23 -22.86 -6.50
CA PHE A 249 -2.81 -22.58 -5.13
C PHE A 249 -3.86 -23.06 -4.14
N LEU A 250 -3.41 -23.35 -2.91
CA LEU A 250 -4.34 -23.70 -1.83
C LEU A 250 -5.24 -22.51 -1.52
N PRO A 251 -6.53 -22.69 -1.23
CA PRO A 251 -7.47 -21.59 -0.97
C PRO A 251 -7.03 -20.62 0.15
N THR A 252 -6.18 -21.07 1.07
CA THR A 252 -5.62 -20.26 2.16
C THR A 252 -4.46 -19.37 1.73
N SER A 253 -4.04 -19.41 0.46
CA SER A 253 -2.97 -18.58 -0.07
C SER A 253 -3.53 -17.28 -0.66
N SER A 254 -2.89 -16.16 -0.36
CA SER A 254 -3.16 -14.85 -0.98
C SER A 254 -2.99 -14.85 -2.52
N LEU A 255 -2.33 -15.88 -3.08
CA LEU A 255 -2.18 -16.09 -4.52
C LEU A 255 -3.26 -16.99 -5.13
N ALA A 256 -4.20 -17.49 -4.33
CA ALA A 256 -5.31 -18.33 -4.80
C ALA A 256 -6.46 -17.52 -5.44
N THR A 257 -6.41 -16.19 -5.37
CA THR A 257 -7.36 -15.31 -6.06
C THR A 257 -6.76 -14.70 -7.31
N ALA A 258 -7.63 -14.35 -8.27
CA ALA A 258 -7.18 -13.74 -9.51
C ALA A 258 -6.62 -12.32 -9.29
N CYS A 259 -7.11 -11.58 -8.29
CA CYS A 259 -6.61 -10.24 -7.99
C CYS A 259 -5.26 -10.29 -7.25
N GLY A 260 -5.10 -11.16 -6.24
CA GLY A 260 -3.82 -11.38 -5.56
C GLY A 260 -2.74 -11.89 -6.52
N MET A 261 -3.07 -12.86 -7.38
CA MET A 261 -2.15 -13.30 -8.43
C MET A 261 -1.83 -12.20 -9.45
N GLN A 262 -2.81 -11.36 -9.82
CA GLN A 262 -2.55 -10.24 -10.73
C GLN A 262 -1.62 -9.20 -10.10
N ALA A 263 -1.72 -8.97 -8.79
CA ALA A 263 -0.79 -8.10 -8.07
C ALA A 263 0.66 -8.62 -8.20
N LEU A 264 0.88 -9.93 -8.08
CA LEU A 264 2.18 -10.54 -8.33
C LEU A 264 2.62 -10.36 -9.80
N VAL A 265 1.73 -10.65 -10.75
CA VAL A 265 1.99 -10.50 -12.19
C VAL A 265 2.39 -9.08 -12.56
N ASP A 266 1.76 -8.06 -11.96
CA ASP A 266 2.06 -6.66 -12.21
C ASP A 266 3.47 -6.25 -11.72
N ILE A 267 3.99 -6.93 -10.69
CA ILE A 267 5.35 -6.69 -10.15
C ILE A 267 6.40 -7.45 -10.97
N VAL A 268 6.21 -8.75 -11.17
CA VAL A 268 7.29 -9.64 -11.65
C VAL A 268 7.17 -9.99 -13.13
N GLY A 269 6.02 -9.69 -13.73
CA GLY A 269 5.71 -9.94 -15.13
C GLY A 269 5.02 -11.30 -15.37
N PRO A 270 4.08 -11.36 -16.33
CA PRO A 270 3.28 -12.56 -16.58
C PRO A 270 4.12 -13.76 -17.03
N LEU A 271 5.17 -13.54 -17.83
CA LEU A 271 6.04 -14.60 -18.32
C LEU A 271 6.84 -15.24 -17.18
N ARG A 272 7.34 -14.42 -16.25
CA ARG A 272 8.09 -14.91 -15.08
C ARG A 272 7.19 -15.70 -14.14
N VAL A 273 5.97 -15.24 -13.88
CA VAL A 273 4.98 -16.00 -13.09
C VAL A 273 4.70 -17.35 -13.73
N LEU A 274 4.46 -17.38 -15.05
CA LEU A 274 4.17 -18.63 -15.76
C LEU A 274 5.36 -19.60 -15.70
N ALA A 275 6.58 -19.11 -15.95
CA ALA A 275 7.80 -19.92 -15.85
C ALA A 275 8.02 -20.45 -14.42
N ALA A 276 7.89 -19.59 -13.41
CA ALA A 276 7.99 -19.96 -12.00
C ALA A 276 6.95 -21.01 -11.61
N PHE A 277 5.73 -20.89 -12.12
CA PHE A 277 4.66 -21.86 -11.91
C PHE A 277 4.99 -23.21 -12.55
N THR A 278 5.37 -23.23 -13.83
CA THR A 278 5.70 -24.48 -14.53
C THR A 278 6.90 -25.19 -13.89
N ILE A 279 7.99 -24.46 -13.62
CA ILE A 279 9.19 -25.04 -12.99
C ILE A 279 8.88 -25.47 -11.56
N GLY A 280 8.12 -24.66 -10.80
CA GLY A 280 7.72 -24.99 -9.44
C GLY A 280 6.84 -26.24 -9.36
N ALA A 281 5.92 -26.43 -10.32
CA ALA A 281 5.11 -27.63 -10.42
C ALA A 281 5.96 -28.87 -10.70
N ILE A 282 6.91 -28.78 -11.64
CA ILE A 282 7.85 -29.87 -11.94
C ILE A 282 8.70 -30.19 -10.70
N ALA A 283 9.27 -29.19 -10.04
CA ALA A 283 10.08 -29.36 -8.84
C ALA A 283 9.30 -30.03 -7.69
N LYS A 284 8.01 -29.70 -7.54
CA LYS A 284 7.13 -30.32 -6.54
C LYS A 284 6.94 -31.83 -6.81
N ILE A 285 6.85 -32.24 -8.08
CA ILE A 285 6.81 -33.67 -8.46
C ILE A 285 8.09 -34.39 -8.03
N PHE A 286 9.24 -33.71 -8.14
CA PHE A 286 10.55 -34.21 -7.65
C PHE A 286 10.79 -33.96 -6.15
N GLY A 287 9.76 -33.70 -5.36
CA GLY A 287 9.87 -33.55 -3.90
C GLY A 287 10.49 -32.25 -3.40
N LYS A 288 10.59 -31.21 -4.24
CA LYS A 288 11.11 -29.87 -3.89
C LYS A 288 9.98 -28.82 -3.85
N PRO A 289 9.20 -28.72 -2.77
CA PRO A 289 8.16 -27.70 -2.65
C PRO A 289 8.76 -26.29 -2.53
N GLY A 290 7.97 -25.27 -2.89
CA GLY A 290 8.33 -23.87 -2.65
C GLY A 290 9.22 -23.20 -3.72
N VAL A 291 9.65 -23.92 -4.76
CA VAL A 291 10.46 -23.38 -5.88
C VAL A 291 9.73 -22.26 -6.64
N PHE A 292 8.39 -22.31 -6.71
CA PHE A 292 7.59 -21.21 -7.26
C PHE A 292 7.96 -19.87 -6.62
N TYR A 293 7.98 -19.79 -5.29
CA TYR A 293 8.25 -18.54 -4.57
C TYR A 293 9.70 -18.07 -4.74
N GLN A 294 10.65 -18.99 -4.89
CA GLN A 294 12.05 -18.65 -5.15
C GLN A 294 12.20 -17.99 -6.53
N LEU A 295 11.50 -18.50 -7.55
CA LEU A 295 11.57 -17.99 -8.91
C LEU A 295 10.71 -16.74 -9.13
N ALA A 296 9.51 -16.71 -8.55
CA ALA A 296 8.61 -15.56 -8.62
C ALA A 296 9.20 -14.34 -7.89
N GLY A 297 9.97 -14.56 -6.83
CA GLY A 297 10.63 -13.51 -6.05
C GLY A 297 9.96 -13.28 -4.69
N GLU A 298 10.60 -12.47 -3.85
CA GLU A 298 10.22 -12.30 -2.44
C GLU A 298 8.79 -11.78 -2.26
N GLN A 299 8.34 -10.90 -3.15
CA GLN A 299 6.97 -10.35 -3.14
C GLN A 299 5.90 -11.44 -3.25
N ALA A 300 6.18 -12.58 -3.87
CA ALA A 300 5.23 -13.69 -3.93
C ALA A 300 4.89 -14.27 -2.54
N ARG A 301 5.75 -14.04 -1.53
CA ARG A 301 5.51 -14.45 -0.13
C ARG A 301 4.97 -13.32 0.76
N LEU A 302 4.99 -12.08 0.26
CA LEU A 302 4.64 -10.89 1.04
C LEU A 302 3.31 -10.27 0.59
N ILE A 303 2.81 -10.65 -0.59
CA ILE A 303 1.47 -10.22 -1.00
C ILE A 303 0.46 -10.84 -0.04
N ASP A 304 -0.27 -9.96 0.62
CA ASP A 304 -1.42 -10.30 1.42
C ASP A 304 -2.69 -9.87 0.68
N ASP A 305 -3.63 -10.80 0.52
CA ASP A 305 -4.89 -10.51 -0.15
C ASP A 305 -5.87 -9.88 0.86
N VAL A 306 -7.15 -9.81 0.52
CA VAL A 306 -8.22 -9.36 1.42
C VAL A 306 -8.30 -10.31 2.64
N THR A 307 -7.53 -10.04 3.69
CA THR A 307 -7.32 -10.92 4.86
C THR A 307 -8.07 -10.52 6.12
N GLY A 308 -8.80 -9.39 6.13
CA GLY A 308 -9.78 -9.12 7.17
C GLY A 308 -9.24 -8.49 8.48
N THR A 309 -8.01 -7.97 8.51
CA THR A 309 -7.32 -7.63 9.78
C THR A 309 -7.61 -6.24 10.32
N LEU A 310 -7.60 -5.19 9.49
CA LEU A 310 -7.79 -3.81 9.96
C LEU A 310 -8.55 -2.94 8.95
N PRO A 311 -9.75 -2.42 9.29
CA PRO A 311 -10.46 -1.49 8.42
C PRO A 311 -9.73 -0.18 8.14
N PRO A 312 -9.74 0.33 6.88
CA PRO A 312 -10.39 -0.25 5.71
C PRO A 312 -9.48 -1.19 4.90
N TYR A 313 -8.23 -1.40 5.34
CA TYR A 313 -7.23 -2.22 4.66
C TYR A 313 -7.59 -3.70 4.59
N ASP A 314 -8.51 -4.15 5.45
CA ASP A 314 -9.20 -5.43 5.39
C ASP A 314 -9.84 -5.71 4.01
N GLN A 315 -10.12 -4.67 3.21
CA GLN A 315 -10.71 -4.73 1.87
C GLN A 315 -9.68 -4.59 0.73
N PHE A 316 -8.39 -4.60 1.04
CA PHE A 316 -7.32 -4.34 0.07
C PHE A 316 -6.37 -5.52 -0.06
N ILE A 317 -5.72 -5.60 -1.23
CA ILE A 317 -4.51 -6.38 -1.40
C ILE A 317 -3.35 -5.50 -0.94
N VAL A 318 -2.57 -5.96 0.02
CA VAL A 318 -1.35 -5.28 0.49
C VAL A 318 -0.14 -6.01 -0.07
N LEU A 319 0.81 -5.26 -0.62
CA LEU A 319 2.06 -5.80 -1.13
C LEU A 319 3.13 -5.71 -0.04
N GLY A 320 4.23 -6.44 -0.18
CA GLY A 320 5.33 -6.26 0.76
C GLY A 320 6.05 -4.95 0.60
N PRO A 321 6.68 -4.41 1.66
CA PRO A 321 7.34 -3.10 1.64
C PRO A 321 8.48 -3.08 0.63
N GLU A 322 8.73 -1.89 0.08
CA GLU A 322 9.82 -1.61 -0.82
C GLU A 322 11.03 -1.11 -0.03
N ASN A 323 12.22 -1.61 -0.38
CA ASN A 323 13.49 -1.26 0.27
C ASN A 323 13.42 -1.24 1.81
N PRO A 324 12.98 -2.32 2.48
CA PRO A 324 12.80 -2.33 3.93
C PRO A 324 14.09 -1.98 4.69
N GLN A 325 15.27 -2.33 4.17
CA GLN A 325 16.54 -1.95 4.79
C GLN A 325 16.78 -0.43 4.77
N GLU A 326 16.39 0.27 3.70
CA GLU A 326 16.51 1.72 3.63
C GLU A 326 15.64 2.41 4.70
N VAL A 327 14.45 1.87 4.96
CA VAL A 327 13.56 2.35 6.02
C VAL A 327 14.20 2.16 7.40
N VAL A 328 14.73 0.97 7.69
CA VAL A 328 15.44 0.66 8.93
C VAL A 328 16.65 1.58 9.14
N ASP A 329 17.45 1.79 8.10
CA ASP A 329 18.64 2.64 8.16
C ASP A 329 18.27 4.11 8.39
N ARG A 330 17.16 4.57 7.79
CA ARG A 330 16.60 5.92 8.04
C ARG A 330 16.14 6.08 9.49
N ILE A 331 15.39 5.11 10.03
CA ILE A 331 14.95 5.11 11.43
C ILE A 331 16.17 5.20 12.35
N GLN A 332 17.18 4.36 12.14
CA GLN A 332 18.39 4.39 12.98
C GLN A 332 19.11 5.73 12.89
N ARG A 333 19.29 6.27 11.67
CA ARG A 333 19.99 7.54 11.45
C ARG A 333 19.31 8.72 12.14
N GLU A 334 17.98 8.78 12.09
CA GLU A 334 17.21 9.93 12.56
C GLU A 334 16.75 9.82 14.02
N THR A 335 16.65 8.62 14.57
CA THR A 335 16.19 8.39 15.96
C THR A 335 17.29 7.87 16.88
N GLY A 336 18.38 7.32 16.33
CA GLY A 336 19.41 6.61 17.08
C GLY A 336 18.99 5.21 17.55
N MET A 337 17.76 4.78 17.30
CA MET A 337 17.25 3.48 17.74
C MET A 337 17.66 2.38 16.77
N ALA A 338 18.08 1.24 17.30
CA ALA A 338 18.14 0.02 16.50
C ALA A 338 16.72 -0.40 16.12
N SER A 339 16.52 -0.82 14.87
CA SER A 339 15.19 -1.14 14.37
C SER A 339 15.14 -2.35 13.46
N ALA A 340 13.94 -2.93 13.32
CA ALA A 340 13.68 -4.03 12.39
C ALA A 340 12.28 -3.95 11.79
N ILE A 341 12.14 -4.43 10.56
CA ILE A 341 10.84 -4.66 9.91
C ILE A 341 10.59 -6.16 9.92
N VAL A 342 9.44 -6.55 10.47
CA VAL A 342 9.13 -7.94 10.76
C VAL A 342 7.72 -8.30 10.30
N ASP A 343 7.56 -9.53 9.86
CA ASP A 343 6.27 -10.19 9.64
C ASP A 343 6.16 -11.29 10.70
N ALA A 344 5.31 -11.07 11.70
CA ALA A 344 5.07 -11.98 12.81
C ALA A 344 3.60 -12.39 12.82
N ASN A 345 3.34 -13.68 13.02
CA ASN A 345 1.98 -14.22 13.07
C ASN A 345 1.77 -15.13 14.29
N ASP A 346 0.50 -15.45 14.58
CA ASP A 346 0.13 -16.24 15.75
C ASP A 346 0.57 -17.72 15.67
N LEU A 347 1.02 -18.17 14.50
CA LEU A 347 1.61 -19.49 14.30
C LEU A 347 3.07 -19.55 14.80
N LYS A 348 3.53 -18.53 15.53
CA LYS A 348 4.87 -18.41 16.12
C LYS A 348 5.99 -18.34 15.08
N ALA A 349 5.66 -18.00 13.84
CA ALA A 349 6.63 -17.73 12.81
C ALA A 349 6.89 -16.22 12.76
N VAL A 350 8.16 -15.85 12.85
CA VAL A 350 8.64 -14.47 12.70
C VAL A 350 9.59 -14.46 11.53
N LYS A 351 9.33 -13.58 10.57
CA LYS A 351 10.20 -13.35 9.42
C LYS A 351 10.74 -11.93 9.52
N ILE A 352 12.05 -11.81 9.56
CA ILE A 352 12.74 -10.52 9.56
C ILE A 352 12.99 -10.11 8.12
N LEU A 353 12.42 -8.98 7.70
CA LEU A 353 12.61 -8.44 6.35
C LEU A 353 13.83 -7.52 6.27
N ALA A 354 14.09 -6.78 7.34
CA ALA A 354 15.25 -5.90 7.48
C ALA A 354 15.53 -5.67 8.96
N ALA A 355 16.79 -5.43 9.31
CA ALA A 355 17.20 -5.11 10.67
C ALA A 355 18.47 -4.26 10.65
N THR A 356 18.64 -3.43 11.69
CA THR A 356 19.87 -2.70 11.92
C THR A 356 21.06 -3.66 12.00
N VAL A 357 22.18 -3.28 11.38
CA VAL A 357 23.42 -4.07 11.40
C VAL A 357 23.85 -4.35 12.84
N GLY A 358 24.14 -5.62 13.14
CA GLY A 358 24.53 -6.08 14.48
C GLY A 358 23.36 -6.62 15.32
N LEU A 359 22.10 -6.38 14.92
CA LEU A 359 20.95 -7.02 15.60
C LEU A 359 20.92 -8.52 15.33
N SER A 360 20.84 -9.32 16.39
CA SER A 360 20.71 -10.76 16.30
C SER A 360 19.33 -11.16 15.77
N PRO A 361 19.23 -11.87 14.64
CA PRO A 361 17.95 -12.38 14.14
C PRO A 361 17.28 -13.33 15.14
N ALA A 362 18.07 -14.18 15.80
CA ALA A 362 17.56 -15.13 16.79
C ALA A 362 16.95 -14.43 18.01
N PHE A 363 17.49 -13.28 18.42
CA PHE A 363 16.92 -12.47 19.49
C PHE A 363 15.55 -11.91 19.09
N LEU A 364 15.45 -11.30 17.90
CA LEU A 364 14.20 -10.74 17.38
C LEU A 364 13.12 -11.82 17.23
N GLU A 365 13.48 -12.98 16.67
CA GLU A 365 12.57 -14.12 16.55
C GLU A 365 12.06 -14.61 17.90
N GLN A 366 12.92 -14.68 18.93
CA GLN A 366 12.52 -15.09 20.28
C GLN A 366 11.62 -14.05 20.95
N ALA A 367 11.98 -12.77 20.86
CA ALA A 367 11.22 -11.67 21.46
C ALA A 367 9.81 -11.53 20.87
N LEU A 368 9.67 -11.79 19.56
CA LEU A 368 8.42 -11.60 18.82
C LEU A 368 7.62 -12.89 18.61
N LYS A 369 8.11 -14.05 19.09
CA LYS A 369 7.50 -15.37 18.87
C LYS A 369 6.04 -15.47 19.31
N SER A 370 5.64 -14.70 20.32
CA SER A 370 4.27 -14.65 20.86
C SER A 370 3.34 -13.70 20.11
N ASN A 371 3.83 -13.05 19.04
CA ASN A 371 3.19 -11.96 18.34
C ASN A 371 2.66 -10.85 19.28
N PRO A 372 3.56 -10.09 19.95
CA PRO A 372 3.14 -9.07 20.91
C PRO A 372 2.25 -7.98 20.30
N ALA A 373 2.43 -7.71 19.00
CA ALA A 373 1.70 -6.72 18.22
C ALA A 373 0.21 -7.07 18.02
N GLY A 374 -0.17 -8.35 18.10
CA GLY A 374 -1.49 -8.80 17.66
C GLY A 374 -1.66 -8.71 16.14
N ASN A 375 -2.82 -9.15 15.64
CA ASN A 375 -3.11 -9.23 14.20
C ASN A 375 -4.39 -8.48 13.79
N ALA A 376 -5.11 -7.87 14.72
CA ALA A 376 -6.45 -7.32 14.46
C ALA A 376 -6.59 -5.90 15.05
N ASP A 377 -7.62 -5.68 15.88
CA ASP A 377 -8.05 -4.37 16.34
C ASP A 377 -7.15 -3.74 17.43
N GLU A 378 -6.06 -4.40 17.81
CA GLU A 378 -5.12 -3.90 18.83
C GLU A 378 -4.47 -2.57 18.41
N ARG A 379 -4.22 -2.42 17.10
CA ARG A 379 -3.58 -1.25 16.48
C ARG A 379 -2.23 -0.93 17.08
N THR A 380 -1.45 -1.97 17.32
CA THR A 380 -0.09 -1.89 17.86
C THR A 380 0.95 -2.31 16.83
N PRO A 381 1.09 -1.59 15.69
CA PRO A 381 2.00 -1.97 14.60
C PRO A 381 3.49 -1.83 14.99
N LEU A 382 3.77 -1.18 16.12
CA LEU A 382 5.08 -0.99 16.70
C LEU A 382 5.22 -1.84 17.96
N VAL A 383 6.35 -2.49 18.13
CA VAL A 383 6.75 -3.14 19.39
C VAL A 383 8.12 -2.63 19.78
N LEU A 384 8.22 -2.08 20.98
CA LEU A 384 9.48 -1.73 21.60
C LEU A 384 9.98 -2.93 22.40
N ILE A 385 11.20 -3.38 22.13
CA ILE A 385 11.83 -4.53 22.80
C ILE A 385 12.94 -3.99 23.69
N ARG A 386 12.86 -4.30 24.98
CA ARG A 386 13.89 -4.00 25.98
C ARG A 386 14.62 -5.29 26.34
N PRO A 387 15.86 -5.50 25.85
CA PRO A 387 16.63 -6.70 26.15
C PRO A 387 16.92 -6.83 27.64
N THR A 388 17.02 -8.06 28.13
CA THR A 388 17.63 -8.30 29.45
C THR A 388 19.13 -7.95 29.42
N ARG A 389 19.71 -7.61 30.58
CA ARG A 389 21.10 -7.11 30.68
C ARG A 389 22.17 -8.04 30.08
N GLU A 390 21.91 -9.34 29.95
CA GLU A 390 22.85 -10.31 29.39
C GLU A 390 22.93 -10.27 27.85
N GLU A 391 21.86 -9.84 27.17
CA GLU A 391 21.82 -9.77 25.71
C GLU A 391 22.27 -8.41 25.17
N GLY A 392 22.01 -7.31 25.89
CA GLY A 392 22.46 -5.97 25.51
C GLY A 392 23.98 -5.76 25.51
N ALA A 393 24.74 -6.68 26.13
CA ALA A 393 26.21 -6.67 26.18
C ALA A 393 26.88 -7.44 25.01
N ARG A 394 26.09 -8.14 24.17
CA ARG A 394 26.59 -8.96 23.04
C ARG A 394 26.37 -8.33 21.66
N GLY A 395 25.80 -7.12 21.60
CA GLY A 395 25.52 -6.36 20.38
C GLY A 395 26.58 -5.33 20.02
#